data_AF-A0A4W5LN75-F1
#
_entry.id   AF-A0A4W5LN75-F1
#
_cell.length_a   1.000
_cell.length_b   1.000
_cell.length_c   1.000
_cell.angle_alpha   90.00
_cell.angle_beta   90.00
_cell.angle_gamma   90.00
#
_symmetry.space_group_name_H-M   'P 1'
#
loop_
_entity.id
_entity.type
_entity.pdbx_description
1 polymer ?
#
loop_
_entity_poly.entity_id
_entity_poly.type
_entity_poly.pdbx_seq_one_letter_code
_entity_poly.pdbx_strand_id
1 'polypeptide(L)'
;MGLYNTGCCFLSSQRYCICNPGVVQQFRNPDTIFILAFAIILLNTDMYSPNVKPERKMKLEDFVKNLRGVDDGGDIPREMLSGIYERIRKRELKTNEDHVSQVQKVEKLIVGKKPVSLDPVLPWTYFYRSQ
;
A
#
# COMPACT_ATOMS: atom_id res chain seq x y z
N MET A 1 0.82 -13.49 -3.58
CA MET A 1 1.49 -12.17 -3.56
C MET A 1 1.26 -11.34 -2.29
N GLY A 2 0.21 -11.58 -1.49
CA GLY A 2 -0.08 -10.76 -0.29
C GLY A 2 0.89 -10.93 0.90
N LEU A 3 1.46 -12.14 1.12
CA LEU A 3 2.28 -12.41 2.31
C LEU A 3 3.72 -11.86 2.23
N TYR A 4 4.26 -11.70 1.02
CA TYR A 4 5.63 -11.19 0.83
C TYR A 4 5.73 -9.69 1.15
N ASN A 5 4.68 -8.91 0.89
CA ASN A 5 4.67 -7.48 1.21
C ASN A 5 4.55 -7.23 2.72
N THR A 6 3.80 -8.06 3.45
CA THR A 6 3.60 -7.86 4.89
C THR A 6 4.90 -8.04 5.69
N GLY A 7 5.71 -9.05 5.33
CA GLY A 7 7.02 -9.28 5.95
C GLY A 7 8.05 -8.18 5.64
N CYS A 8 8.07 -7.66 4.40
CA CYS A 8 8.95 -6.56 4.03
C CYS A 8 8.60 -5.24 4.74
N CYS A 9 7.31 -4.98 4.99
CA CYS A 9 6.87 -3.81 5.76
C CYS A 9 7.35 -3.88 7.21
N PHE A 10 7.29 -5.06 7.82
CA PHE A 10 7.76 -5.27 9.18
C PHE A 10 9.25 -5.00 9.32
N LEU A 11 10.07 -5.56 8.43
CA LEU A 11 11.53 -5.34 8.45
C LEU A 11 11.91 -3.88 8.14
N SER A 12 11.21 -3.25 7.19
CA SER A 12 11.46 -1.85 6.83
C SER A 12 11.08 -0.90 7.95
N SER A 13 9.94 -1.13 8.62
CA SER A 13 9.51 -0.32 9.76
C SER A 13 10.45 -0.49 10.96
N GLN A 14 10.83 -1.71 11.33
CA GLN A 14 11.80 -1.93 12.40
C GLN A 14 13.14 -1.21 12.13
N ARG A 15 13.66 -1.32 10.90
CA ARG A 15 14.90 -0.62 10.53
C ARG A 15 14.72 0.89 10.54
N TYR A 16 13.58 1.39 10.08
CA TYR A 16 13.25 2.81 10.12
C TYR A 16 13.22 3.34 11.55
N CYS A 17 12.65 2.57 12.49
CA CYS A 17 12.61 2.95 13.90
C CYS A 17 14.01 3.09 14.52
N ILE A 18 14.91 2.15 14.20
CA ILE A 18 16.30 2.17 14.68
C ILE A 18 17.06 3.37 14.11
N CYS A 19 16.85 3.68 12.82
CA CYS A 19 17.59 4.74 12.15
C CYS A 19 17.03 6.15 12.38
N ASN A 20 15.76 6.28 12.79
CA ASN A 20 15.07 7.57 12.94
C ASN A 20 14.39 7.69 14.31
N PRO A 21 15.15 7.62 15.42
CA PRO A 21 14.57 7.62 16.77
C PRO A 21 13.79 8.91 17.06
N GLY A 22 14.22 10.06 16.53
CA GLY A 22 13.52 11.35 16.72
C GLY A 22 12.18 11.46 16.00
N VAL A 23 11.93 10.63 14.98
CA VAL A 23 10.61 10.53 14.31
C VAL A 23 9.73 9.56 15.09
N VAL A 24 10.29 8.45 15.57
CA VAL A 24 9.55 7.45 16.37
C VAL A 24 9.06 8.05 17.68
N GLN A 25 9.86 8.91 18.32
CA GLN A 25 9.49 9.60 19.55
C GLN A 25 8.30 10.55 19.41
N GLN A 26 7.90 10.91 18.18
CA GLN A 26 6.71 11.73 17.94
C GLN A 26 5.41 10.92 17.98
N PHE A 27 5.51 9.59 17.90
CA PHE A 27 4.38 8.67 17.96
C PHE A 27 4.25 8.06 19.34
N ARG A 28 3.01 7.83 19.77
CA ARG A 28 2.69 7.15 21.02
C ARG A 28 2.95 5.65 20.91
N ASN A 29 2.69 5.07 19.74
CA ASN A 29 2.87 3.65 19.49
C ASN A 29 3.90 3.41 18.36
N PRO A 30 4.97 2.60 18.58
CA PRO A 30 5.88 2.19 17.52
C PRO A 30 5.19 1.42 16.37
N ASP A 31 4.06 0.77 16.64
CA ASP A 31 3.26 0.07 15.62
C ASP A 31 2.65 1.03 14.58
N THR A 32 2.50 2.31 14.93
CA THR A 32 2.00 3.33 14.01
C THR A 32 2.86 3.45 12.75
N ILE A 33 4.17 3.23 12.86
CA ILE A 33 5.09 3.25 11.71
C ILE A 33 4.83 2.05 10.79
N PHE A 34 4.53 0.88 11.35
CA PHE A 34 4.15 -0.30 10.58
C PHE A 34 2.83 -0.07 9.86
N ILE A 35 1.80 0.44 10.55
CA ILE A 35 0.49 0.72 9.94
C ILE A 35 0.60 1.78 8.83
N LEU A 36 1.38 2.84 9.07
CA LEU A 36 1.65 3.88 8.07
C LEU A 36 2.34 3.31 6.82
N ALA A 37 3.26 2.37 6.98
CA ALA A 37 3.91 1.69 5.84
C ALA A 37 2.89 0.91 4.98
N PHE A 38 1.92 0.22 5.58
CA PHE A 38 0.84 -0.41 4.80
C PHE A 38 -0.04 0.61 4.10
N ALA A 39 -0.39 1.69 4.80
CA ALA A 39 -1.23 2.74 4.23
C ALA A 39 -0.58 3.35 2.98
N ILE A 40 0.75 3.55 3.00
CA ILE A 40 1.55 4.00 1.85
C ILE A 40 1.44 3.03 0.68
N ILE A 41 1.56 1.73 0.92
CA ILE A 41 1.46 0.71 -0.13
C ILE A 41 0.05 0.68 -0.71
N LEU A 42 -0.98 0.70 0.15
CA LEU A 42 -2.38 0.74 -0.28
C LEU A 42 -2.67 1.99 -1.12
N LEU A 43 -2.16 3.15 -0.69
CA LEU A 43 -2.29 4.39 -1.44
C LEU A 43 -1.63 4.30 -2.81
N ASN A 44 -0.41 3.75 -2.89
CA ASN A 44 0.26 3.54 -4.17
C ASN A 44 -0.55 2.59 -5.08
N THR A 45 -1.04 1.48 -4.54
CA THR A 45 -1.86 0.56 -5.33
C THR A 45 -3.15 1.20 -5.81
N ASP A 46 -3.82 2.02 -4.98
CA ASP A 46 -5.05 2.70 -5.38
C ASP A 46 -4.80 3.80 -6.44
N MET A 47 -3.74 4.60 -6.26
CA MET A 47 -3.38 5.67 -7.19
C MET A 47 -2.97 5.15 -8.58
N TYR A 48 -2.26 4.03 -8.66
CA TYR A 48 -1.67 3.55 -9.91
C TYR A 48 -2.34 2.29 -10.47
N SER A 49 -3.26 1.67 -9.74
CA SER A 49 -4.02 0.53 -10.26
C SER A 49 -4.93 0.96 -11.42
N PRO A 50 -4.82 0.30 -12.60
CA PRO A 50 -5.71 0.58 -13.73
C PRO A 50 -7.16 0.15 -13.47
N ASN A 51 -7.41 -0.66 -12.43
CA ASN A 51 -8.74 -1.14 -12.07
C ASN A 51 -9.53 -0.11 -11.24
N VAL A 52 -8.89 0.93 -10.71
CA VAL A 52 -9.54 1.98 -9.92
C VAL A 52 -9.87 3.15 -10.82
N LYS A 53 -11.17 3.46 -10.94
CA LYS A 53 -11.65 4.61 -11.70
C LYS A 53 -11.03 5.90 -11.14
N PRO A 54 -10.57 6.85 -11.99
CA PRO A 54 -9.94 8.09 -11.53
C PRO A 54 -10.75 8.87 -10.48
N GLU A 55 -12.08 8.87 -10.62
CA GLU A 55 -13.01 9.53 -9.69
C GLU A 55 -13.08 8.89 -8.29
N ARG A 56 -12.71 7.61 -8.20
CA ARG A 56 -12.74 6.83 -6.95
C ARG A 56 -11.38 6.70 -6.28
N LYS A 57 -10.33 7.25 -6.90
CA LYS A 57 -8.99 7.22 -6.32
C LYS A 57 -8.98 8.02 -5.02
N MET A 58 -8.28 7.49 -4.03
CA MET A 58 -8.16 8.05 -2.70
C MET A 58 -7.58 9.45 -2.78
N LYS A 59 -8.36 10.44 -2.34
CA LYS A 59 -7.90 11.82 -2.23
C LYS A 59 -7.06 11.97 -0.96
N LEU A 60 -6.33 13.08 -0.87
CA LEU A 60 -5.54 13.40 0.33
C LEU A 60 -6.42 13.36 1.59
N GLU A 61 -7.61 13.95 1.54
CA GLU A 61 -8.54 13.96 2.68
C GLU A 61 -8.99 12.55 3.06
N ASP A 62 -9.20 11.66 2.08
CA ASP A 62 -9.56 10.27 2.36
C ASP A 62 -8.40 9.53 3.01
N PHE A 63 -7.17 9.75 2.54
CA PHE A 63 -5.96 9.17 3.13
C PHE A 63 -5.75 9.62 4.58
N VAL A 64 -5.95 10.90 4.87
CA VAL A 64 -5.88 11.45 6.25
C VAL A 64 -6.98 10.85 7.12
N LYS A 65 -8.21 10.78 6.62
CA LYS A 65 -9.35 10.21 7.35
C LYS A 65 -9.15 8.73 7.66
N ASN A 66 -8.56 7.97 6.74
CA ASN A 66 -8.29 6.54 6.91
C ASN A 66 -7.24 6.26 8.00
N LEU A 67 -6.41 7.25 8.35
CA LEU A 67 -5.36 7.13 9.37
C LEU A 67 -5.69 7.86 10.67
N ARG A 68 -6.94 8.28 10.85
CA ARG A 68 -7.41 8.93 12.08
C ARG A 68 -7.44 7.92 13.23
N GLY A 69 -6.90 8.28 14.39
CA GLY A 69 -6.89 7.47 15.61
C GLY A 69 -5.89 6.31 15.61
N VAL A 70 -5.00 6.23 14.60
CA VAL A 70 -4.06 5.12 14.42
C VAL A 70 -2.90 5.12 15.42
N ASP A 71 -2.62 6.25 16.07
CA ASP A 71 -1.55 6.40 17.06
C ASP A 71 -2.11 6.27 18.50
N ASP A 72 -2.60 5.08 18.84
CA ASP A 72 -3.22 4.77 20.14
C ASP A 72 -4.39 5.73 20.48
N GLY A 73 -5.29 5.92 19.50
CA GLY A 73 -6.39 6.88 19.57
C GLY A 73 -5.99 8.32 19.22
N GLY A 74 -4.69 8.58 18.96
CA GLY A 74 -4.16 9.83 18.43
C GLY A 74 -4.11 9.87 16.89
N ASP A 75 -3.98 11.08 16.36
CA ASP A 75 -3.89 11.35 14.92
C ASP A 75 -2.43 11.62 14.50
N ILE A 76 -2.02 11.05 13.37
CA ILE A 76 -0.72 11.38 12.75
C ILE A 76 -0.77 12.84 12.22
N PRO A 77 0.31 13.64 12.39
CA PRO A 77 0.36 15.00 11.87
C PRO A 77 -0.03 15.09 10.38
N ARG A 78 -1.03 15.91 10.07
CA ARG A 78 -1.57 16.05 8.70
C ARG A 78 -0.50 16.48 7.69
N GLU A 79 0.47 17.30 8.11
CA GLU A 79 1.60 17.71 7.25
C GLU A 79 2.45 16.52 6.83
N MET A 80 2.68 15.56 7.72
CA MET A 80 3.41 14.33 7.41
C MET A 80 2.64 13.48 6.39
N LEU A 81 1.34 13.28 6.61
CA LEU A 81 0.48 12.52 5.69
C LEU A 81 0.39 13.20 4.31
N SER A 82 0.27 14.52 4.28
CA SER A 82 0.24 15.30 3.05
C SER A 82 1.55 15.22 2.29
N GLY A 83 2.68 15.31 3.00
CA GLY A 83 4.00 15.16 2.40
C GLY A 83 4.24 13.76 1.82
N ILE A 84 3.70 12.71 2.47
CA ILE A 84 3.75 11.34 1.95
C ILE A 84 2.89 11.19 0.70
N TYR A 85 1.62 11.65 0.77
CA TYR A 85 0.67 11.57 -0.34
C TYR A 85 1.21 12.24 -1.60
N GLU A 86 1.76 13.46 -1.46
CA GLU A 86 2.33 14.21 -2.58
C GLU A 86 3.55 13.52 -3.20
N ARG A 87 4.39 12.87 -2.39
CA ARG A 87 5.54 12.11 -2.91
C ARG A 87 5.09 10.90 -3.71
N ILE A 88 4.11 10.14 -3.23
CA ILE A 88 3.56 8.99 -3.95
C ILE A 88 2.86 9.45 -5.23
N ARG A 89 2.11 10.55 -5.19
CA ARG A 89 1.46 11.13 -6.37
C ARG A 89 2.46 11.58 -7.44
N LYS A 90 3.61 12.13 -7.03
CA LYS A 90 4.68 12.57 -7.94
C LYS A 90 5.51 11.42 -8.48
N ARG A 91 5.73 10.37 -7.68
CA ARG A 91 6.56 9.22 -8.03
C ARG A 91 5.93 7.93 -7.54
N GLU A 92 5.48 7.12 -8.49
CA GLU A 92 5.02 5.75 -8.24
C GLU A 92 6.10 4.93 -7.54
N LEU A 93 5.71 4.21 -6.49
CA LEU A 93 6.55 3.20 -5.86
C LEU A 93 6.59 1.98 -6.79
N LYS A 94 7.61 1.95 -7.64
CA LYS A 94 7.93 0.81 -8.49
C LYS A 94 8.95 -0.07 -7.78
N THR A 95 8.66 -1.36 -7.69
CA THR A 95 9.69 -2.37 -7.42
C THR A 95 10.68 -2.40 -8.59
N ASN A 96 11.96 -2.65 -8.31
CA ASN A 96 12.97 -2.80 -9.35
C ASN A 96 12.60 -3.96 -10.29
N GLU A 97 12.97 -3.87 -11.57
CA GLU A 97 12.63 -4.90 -12.56
C GLU A 97 13.30 -6.24 -12.21
N ASP A 98 12.49 -7.24 -11.88
CA ASP A 98 12.90 -8.66 -11.79
C ASP A 98 12.67 -9.37 -13.13
N HIS A 99 13.25 -10.56 -13.33
CA HIS A 99 13.13 -11.35 -14.57
C HIS A 99 11.67 -11.59 -15.05
N VAL A 100 10.69 -11.48 -14.16
CA VAL A 100 9.25 -11.63 -14.44
C VAL A 100 8.65 -10.41 -15.18
N SER A 101 9.28 -9.23 -15.09
CA SER A 101 8.84 -7.98 -15.76
C SER A 101 8.79 -8.11 -17.28
N GLN A 102 9.63 -8.99 -17.84
CA GLN A 102 9.73 -9.22 -19.28
C GLN A 102 8.54 -10.05 -19.79
N VAL A 103 8.00 -10.96 -18.98
CA VAL A 103 6.85 -11.81 -19.34
C VAL A 103 5.58 -10.97 -19.53
N GLN A 104 5.36 -9.96 -18.68
CA GLN A 104 4.22 -9.04 -18.81
C GLN A 104 4.29 -8.15 -20.07
N LYS A 105 5.49 -7.82 -20.55
CA LYS A 105 5.68 -7.11 -21.82
C LYS A 105 5.38 -8.02 -23.01
N VAL A 106 5.75 -9.30 -22.92
CA VAL A 106 5.48 -10.31 -23.95
C VAL A 106 3.98 -10.67 -24.03
N GLU A 107 3.28 -10.80 -22.90
CA GLU A 107 1.83 -11.06 -22.88
C GLU A 107 1.00 -9.96 -23.56
N LYS A 108 1.40 -8.68 -23.42
CA LYS A 108 0.72 -7.56 -24.09
C LYS A 108 0.90 -7.53 -25.61
N LEU A 109 1.97 -8.17 -26.12
CA LEU A 109 2.27 -8.23 -27.55
C LEU A 109 1.63 -9.45 -28.22
N ILE A 110 1.24 -10.47 -27.46
CA ILE A 110 0.58 -11.68 -27.98
C ILE A 110 -0.93 -11.53 -27.84
N VAL A 111 -1.52 -10.72 -28.71
CA VAL A 111 -2.98 -10.75 -28.92
C VAL A 111 -3.35 -12.09 -29.55
N GLY A 112 -4.03 -12.95 -28.79
CA GLY A 112 -4.81 -14.06 -29.35
C GLY A 112 -4.50 -15.45 -28.81
N LYS A 113 -4.99 -15.77 -27.60
CA LYS A 113 -5.69 -17.03 -27.27
C LYS A 113 -6.33 -16.91 -25.90
N LYS A 114 -7.63 -17.19 -25.81
CA LYS A 114 -8.45 -17.08 -24.60
C LYS A 114 -7.81 -17.89 -23.45
N PRO A 115 -7.65 -17.34 -22.23
CA PRO A 115 -7.31 -18.16 -21.08
C PRO A 115 -8.50 -19.04 -20.70
N VAL A 116 -8.22 -20.29 -20.36
CA VAL A 116 -9.18 -21.29 -19.85
C VAL A 116 -9.87 -20.74 -18.61
N SER A 117 -11.20 -20.81 -18.58
CA SER A 117 -12.04 -20.44 -17.45
C SER A 117 -11.72 -21.31 -16.23
N LEU A 118 -11.20 -20.69 -15.17
CA LEU A 118 -11.26 -21.23 -13.81
C LEU A 118 -12.17 -20.29 -13.01
N ASP A 119 -13.21 -20.88 -12.42
CA ASP A 119 -14.33 -20.20 -11.80
C ASP A 119 -13.93 -19.24 -10.65
N PRO A 120 -14.68 -18.14 -10.45
CA PRO A 120 -14.33 -17.09 -9.50
C PRO A 120 -14.82 -17.45 -8.09
N VAL A 121 -13.96 -18.06 -7.27
CA VAL A 121 -14.15 -18.03 -5.81
C VAL A 121 -13.09 -17.11 -5.21
N LEU A 122 -13.47 -15.84 -5.07
CA LEU A 122 -12.65 -14.80 -4.44
C LEU A 122 -12.48 -15.08 -2.94
N PRO A 123 -11.24 -15.17 -2.39
CA PRO A 123 -10.99 -15.52 -0.98
C PRO A 123 -11.41 -14.45 0.06
N TRP A 124 -11.81 -13.25 -0.37
CA TRP A 124 -11.98 -12.09 0.50
C TRP A 124 -13.27 -12.11 1.35
N THR A 125 -14.25 -12.94 1.02
CA THR A 125 -15.51 -13.05 1.78
C THR A 125 -15.36 -13.81 3.11
N TYR A 126 -14.30 -14.61 3.27
CA TYR A 126 -14.06 -15.36 4.50
C TYR A 126 -13.40 -14.53 5.62
N PHE A 127 -12.64 -13.48 5.28
CA PHE A 127 -11.91 -12.71 6.30
C PHE A 127 -12.75 -11.64 7.01
N TYR A 128 -13.91 -11.26 6.45
CA TYR A 128 -14.81 -10.24 7.03
C TYR A 128 -16.06 -10.84 7.71
N ARG A 129 -16.16 -12.17 7.78
CA ARG A 129 -17.27 -12.93 8.41
C ARG A 129 -16.72 -13.91 9.46
N SER A 130 -15.82 -13.43 10.30
CA SER A 130 -15.35 -14.16 11.49
C SER A 130 -15.15 -13.23 12.69
N GLN A 131 -16.03 -12.23 12.80
CA GLN A 131 -16.40 -11.57 14.04
C GLN A 131 -17.92 -11.68 14.15
#